data_AF-D4LF61-F1
#
_entry.id   AF-D4LF61-F1
#
_cell.length_a   1.000
_cell.length_b   1.000
_cell.length_c   1.000
_cell.angle_alpha   90.00
_cell.angle_beta   90.00
_cell.angle_gamma   90.00
#
_symmetry.space_group_name_H-M   'P 1'
#
loop_
_entity.id
_entity.type
_entity.pdbx_description
1 polymer ?
#
loop_
_entity_poly.entity_id
_entity_poly.type
_entity_poly.pdbx_seq_one_letter_code
_entity_poly.pdbx_strand_id
1 'polypeptide(L)'
;MVSILTNQVAIMLLLILAGMLCYRLHLLTDRGVKELSGIVLQVVNPIVILLAYHRELELRLVQNLGWTFLLSAVAMGAGIGLATLLIRNKPGRETAVERLSAVYSNCGFMGIPLVKALLGYEGVFYLTAFLTVFNLLIWTHGIMSVTGSRDPRSLLHVLRSPAILAIPLGMILFFGRITLPGFLSETLEQIAGMNTPLAMLVAGATIAQGSLKQALLQKRVYLIAGYKLLLMPLLTIGMFFALPLDPAVFTTVVLSMAAPTAITCTLFAVQNDKNAEYASQIFAISTVFSLLTLPVVGVLLEAIEK
;
A
#
# COMPACT_ATOMS: atom_id res chain seq x y z
N MET A 1 -7.59 6.12 -18.72
CA MET A 1 -7.02 5.82 -17.38
C MET A 1 -5.95 6.82 -16.98
N VAL A 2 -5.01 7.15 -17.87
CA VAL A 2 -3.86 8.03 -17.57
C VAL A 2 -4.28 9.37 -16.95
N SER A 3 -5.28 10.07 -17.52
CA SER A 3 -5.74 11.35 -16.99
C SER A 3 -6.24 11.27 -15.54
N ILE A 4 -6.90 10.18 -15.16
CA ILE A 4 -7.43 9.99 -13.80
C ILE A 4 -6.26 9.78 -12.83
N LEU A 5 -5.29 8.93 -13.19
CA LEU A 5 -4.10 8.71 -12.37
C LEU A 5 -3.26 9.98 -12.23
N THR A 6 -3.01 10.71 -13.31
CA THR A 6 -2.25 11.97 -13.25
C THR A 6 -2.93 12.98 -12.34
N ASN A 7 -4.25 13.15 -12.45
CA ASN A 7 -5.00 14.04 -11.56
C ASN A 7 -4.94 13.57 -10.11
N GLN A 8 -5.19 12.28 -9.85
CA GLN A 8 -5.18 11.72 -8.51
C GLN A 8 -3.79 11.85 -7.86
N VAL A 9 -2.73 11.57 -8.61
CA VAL A 9 -1.34 11.72 -8.17
C VAL A 9 -1.00 13.18 -7.88
N ALA A 10 -1.47 14.13 -8.70
CA ALA A 10 -1.30 15.56 -8.45
C ALA A 10 -2.01 15.99 -7.15
N ILE A 11 -3.25 15.54 -6.91
CA ILE A 11 -3.98 15.78 -5.67
C ILE A 11 -3.18 15.23 -4.47
N MET A 12 -2.68 14.00 -4.58
CA MET A 12 -1.89 13.36 -3.52
C MET A 12 -0.59 14.13 -3.25
N LEU A 13 0.10 14.61 -4.29
CA LEU A 13 1.30 15.46 -4.14
C LEU A 13 0.97 16.75 -3.37
N LEU A 14 -0.12 17.44 -3.71
CA LEU A 14 -0.50 18.67 -3.02
C LEU A 14 -0.81 18.42 -1.54
N LEU A 15 -1.47 17.31 -1.22
CA LEU A 15 -1.75 16.92 0.17
C LEU A 15 -0.48 16.48 0.92
N ILE A 16 0.48 15.82 0.25
CA ILE A 16 1.80 15.52 0.80
C ILE A 16 2.56 16.81 1.10
N LEU A 17 2.55 17.79 0.19
CA LEU A 17 3.16 19.11 0.41
C LEU A 17 2.51 19.85 1.58
N ALA A 18 1.18 19.81 1.69
CA ALA A 18 0.45 20.34 2.83
C ALA A 18 0.87 19.65 4.14
N GLY A 19 1.02 18.32 4.15
CA GLY A 19 1.47 17.55 5.31
C GLY A 19 2.88 17.93 5.75
N MET A 20 3.80 18.08 4.78
CA MET A 20 5.16 18.58 5.04
C MET A 20 5.15 19.99 5.64
N LEU A 21 4.29 20.88 5.12
CA LEU A 21 4.15 22.25 5.62
C LEU A 21 3.58 22.26 7.04
N CYS A 22 2.51 21.50 7.31
CA CYS A 22 1.94 21.37 8.65
C CYS A 22 2.96 20.88 9.68
N TYR A 23 3.81 19.93 9.30
CA TYR A 23 4.89 19.46 10.17
C TYR A 23 5.95 20.55 10.42
N ARG A 24 6.42 21.23 9.38
CA ARG A 24 7.42 22.31 9.50
C ARG A 24 6.91 23.53 10.28
N LEU A 25 5.61 23.82 10.19
CA LEU A 25 4.94 24.86 10.95
C LEU A 25 4.58 24.41 12.39
N HIS A 26 4.98 23.20 12.79
CA HIS A 26 4.69 22.61 14.11
C HIS A 26 3.19 22.45 14.41
N LEU A 27 2.33 22.50 13.39
CA LEU A 27 0.90 22.15 13.49
C LEU A 27 0.72 20.64 13.67
N LEU A 28 1.64 19.85 13.10
CA LEU A 28 1.75 18.41 13.32
C LEU A 28 3.08 18.11 14.00
N THR A 29 3.01 17.48 15.17
CA THR A 29 4.18 16.98 15.91
C THR A 29 4.38 15.49 15.64
N ASP A 30 5.49 14.92 16.09
CA ASP A 30 5.73 13.46 15.95
C ASP A 30 4.64 12.61 16.59
N ARG A 31 4.08 13.10 17.70
CA ARG A 31 2.91 12.49 18.33
C ARG A 31 1.67 12.60 17.45
N GLY A 32 1.40 13.79 16.91
CA GLY A 32 0.26 14.01 16.01
C GLY A 32 0.32 13.12 14.75
N VAL A 33 1.51 12.94 14.16
CA VAL A 33 1.70 12.02 13.03
C VAL A 33 1.33 10.58 13.40
N LYS A 34 1.74 10.10 14.58
CA LYS A 34 1.40 8.75 15.07
C LYS A 34 -0.11 8.61 15.33
N GLU A 35 -0.74 9.60 15.95
CA GLU A 35 -2.18 9.60 16.23
C GLU A 35 -3.01 9.62 14.93
N LEU A 36 -2.69 10.49 13.97
CA LEU A 36 -3.35 10.53 12.66
C LEU A 36 -3.13 9.24 11.87
N SER A 37 -1.92 8.68 11.89
CA SER A 37 -1.64 7.37 11.29
C SER A 37 -2.53 6.29 11.89
N GLY A 38 -2.70 6.32 13.21
CA GLY A 38 -3.58 5.42 13.94
C GLY A 38 -5.03 5.55 13.49
N ILE A 39 -5.56 6.77 13.38
CA ILE A 39 -6.93 7.01 12.88
C ILE A 39 -7.09 6.45 11.46
N VAL A 40 -6.15 6.70 10.55
CA VAL A 40 -6.21 6.18 9.18
C VAL A 40 -6.22 4.66 9.17
N LEU A 41 -5.28 4.04 9.88
CA LEU A 41 -5.11 2.58 9.86
C LEU A 41 -6.19 1.80 10.64
N GLN A 42 -6.68 2.35 11.74
CA GLN A 42 -7.55 1.65 12.69
C GLN A 42 -9.03 2.01 12.56
N VAL A 43 -9.35 3.12 11.90
CA VAL A 43 -10.74 3.59 11.75
C VAL A 43 -11.09 3.77 10.28
N VAL A 44 -10.35 4.62 9.57
CA VAL A 44 -10.71 5.00 8.19
C VAL A 44 -10.55 3.84 7.21
N ASN A 45 -9.40 3.18 7.17
CA ASN A 45 -9.14 2.05 6.28
C ASN A 45 -10.13 0.89 6.49
N PRO A 46 -10.42 0.44 7.73
CA PRO A 46 -11.47 -0.55 8.00
C PRO A 46 -12.82 -0.15 7.41
N ILE A 47 -13.22 1.11 7.54
CA ILE A 47 -14.50 1.60 7.01
C ILE A 47 -14.50 1.62 5.48
N VAL A 48 -13.41 2.08 4.86
CA VAL A 48 -13.26 2.03 3.39
C VAL A 48 -13.36 0.60 2.87
N ILE A 49 -12.71 -0.34 3.56
CA ILE A 49 -12.78 -1.77 3.25
C ILE A 49 -14.21 -2.28 3.42
N LEU A 50 -14.88 -1.95 4.53
CA LEU A 50 -16.25 -2.39 4.81
C LEU A 50 -17.22 -1.89 3.72
N LEU A 51 -17.13 -0.62 3.34
CA LEU A 51 -17.94 -0.03 2.27
C LEU A 51 -17.69 -0.69 0.92
N ALA A 52 -16.47 -1.17 0.64
CA ALA A 52 -16.18 -1.91 -0.58
C ALA A 52 -16.95 -3.25 -0.69
N TYR A 53 -17.33 -3.85 0.45
CA TYR A 53 -18.18 -5.04 0.51
C TYR A 53 -19.69 -4.72 0.48
N HIS A 54 -20.09 -3.46 0.61
CA HIS A 54 -21.48 -3.05 0.54
C HIS A 54 -21.94 -2.95 -0.93
N ARG A 55 -22.03 -4.10 -1.59
CA ARG A 55 -22.36 -4.25 -3.02
C ARG A 55 -23.22 -5.49 -3.24
N GLU A 56 -23.89 -5.56 -4.39
CA GLU A 56 -24.68 -6.75 -4.75
C GLU A 56 -23.80 -7.97 -4.99
N LEU A 57 -24.26 -9.13 -4.53
CA LEU A 57 -23.54 -10.39 -4.66
C LEU A 57 -23.59 -10.89 -6.12
N GLU A 58 -22.46 -10.78 -6.81
CA GLU A 58 -22.25 -11.35 -8.14
C GLU A 58 -21.13 -12.40 -8.11
N LEU A 59 -21.33 -13.52 -8.81
CA LEU A 59 -20.33 -14.60 -8.88
C LEU A 59 -19.00 -14.11 -9.47
N ARG A 60 -19.05 -13.19 -10.44
CA ARG A 60 -17.87 -12.56 -11.05
C ARG A 60 -16.99 -11.89 -9.98
N LEU A 61 -17.60 -11.14 -9.06
CA LEU A 61 -16.85 -10.45 -8.00
C LEU A 61 -16.09 -11.43 -7.10
N VAL A 62 -16.73 -12.55 -6.72
CA VAL A 62 -16.10 -13.58 -5.89
C VAL A 62 -14.94 -14.25 -6.62
N GLN A 63 -15.12 -14.60 -7.89
CA GLN A 63 -14.06 -15.18 -8.73
C GLN A 63 -12.89 -14.21 -8.89
N ASN A 64 -13.18 -12.95 -9.19
CA ASN A 64 -12.19 -11.89 -9.35
C ASN A 64 -11.45 -11.59 -8.04
N LEU A 65 -12.12 -11.66 -6.88
CA LEU A 65 -11.48 -11.55 -5.58
C LEU A 65 -10.49 -12.71 -5.34
N GLY A 66 -10.89 -13.93 -5.68
CA GLY A 66 -10.03 -15.12 -5.62
C GLY A 66 -8.81 -15.01 -6.54
N TRP A 67 -9.00 -14.57 -7.79
CA TRP A 67 -7.90 -14.28 -8.71
C TRP A 67 -6.99 -13.19 -8.17
N THR A 68 -7.55 -12.09 -7.64
CA THR A 68 -6.74 -11.01 -7.05
C THR A 68 -5.89 -11.54 -5.90
N PHE A 69 -6.43 -12.41 -5.04
CA PHE A 69 -5.68 -13.05 -3.96
C PHE A 69 -4.50 -13.87 -4.51
N LEU A 70 -4.77 -14.77 -5.47
CA LEU A 70 -3.76 -15.64 -6.07
C LEU A 70 -2.65 -14.83 -6.76
N LEU A 71 -3.02 -13.88 -7.62
CA LEU A 71 -2.08 -13.04 -8.36
C LEU A 71 -1.25 -12.16 -7.42
N SER A 72 -1.86 -11.63 -6.36
CA SER A 72 -1.13 -10.86 -5.33
C SER A 72 -0.10 -11.73 -4.61
N ALA A 73 -0.47 -12.97 -4.23
CA ALA A 73 0.43 -13.90 -3.57
C ALA A 73 1.60 -14.28 -4.48
N VAL A 74 1.33 -14.54 -5.75
CA VAL A 74 2.34 -14.86 -6.75
C VAL A 74 3.25 -13.66 -7.04
N ALA A 75 2.71 -12.47 -7.24
CA ALA A 75 3.49 -11.25 -7.50
C ALA A 75 4.39 -10.87 -6.31
N MET A 76 3.85 -10.90 -5.08
CA MET A 76 4.64 -10.61 -3.89
C MET A 76 5.67 -11.71 -3.62
N GLY A 77 5.33 -12.98 -3.80
CA GLY A 77 6.26 -14.10 -3.67
C GLY A 77 7.41 -14.00 -4.66
N ALA A 78 7.13 -13.69 -5.94
CA ALA A 78 8.14 -13.43 -6.94
C ALA A 78 8.99 -12.20 -6.58
N GLY A 79 8.37 -11.13 -6.07
CA GLY A 79 9.05 -9.94 -5.58
C GLY A 79 10.03 -10.25 -4.43
N ILE A 80 9.62 -11.09 -3.47
CA ILE A 80 10.46 -11.58 -2.36
C ILE A 80 11.63 -12.41 -2.89
N GLY A 81 11.37 -13.36 -3.79
CA GLY A 81 12.41 -14.18 -4.40
C GLY A 81 13.44 -13.34 -5.15
N LEU A 82 12.98 -12.41 -5.97
CA LEU A 82 13.83 -11.49 -6.72
C LEU A 82 14.62 -10.55 -5.81
N ALA A 83 14.01 -10.05 -4.73
CA ALA A 83 14.68 -9.18 -3.76
C ALA A 83 15.77 -9.96 -3.01
N THR A 84 15.52 -11.22 -2.68
CA THR A 84 16.51 -12.10 -2.04
C THR A 84 17.70 -12.37 -2.96
N LEU A 85 17.45 -12.56 -4.27
CA LEU A 85 18.46 -12.82 -5.28
C LEU A 85 19.34 -11.58 -5.58
N LEU A 86 18.71 -10.43 -5.81
CA LEU A 86 19.38 -9.21 -6.26
C LEU A 86 19.95 -8.38 -5.10
N ILE A 87 19.28 -8.37 -3.94
CA ILE A 87 19.72 -7.65 -2.74
C ILE A 87 20.42 -8.65 -1.82
N ARG A 88 21.70 -8.92 -2.10
CA ARG A 88 22.51 -9.91 -1.34
C ARG A 88 22.91 -9.40 0.05
N ASN A 89 22.97 -10.31 1.02
CA ASN A 89 23.46 -10.05 2.38
C ASN A 89 24.89 -9.53 2.35
N LYS A 90 25.16 -8.49 3.13
CA LYS A 90 26.49 -7.90 3.26
C LYS A 90 26.72 -7.43 4.70
N PRO A 91 27.93 -7.57 5.26
CA PRO A 91 28.25 -7.09 6.61
C PRO A 91 27.99 -5.58 6.73
N GLY A 92 27.35 -5.16 7.82
CA GLY A 92 27.06 -3.75 8.10
C GLY A 92 26.03 -3.09 7.17
N ARG A 93 25.34 -3.84 6.30
CA ARG A 93 24.25 -3.31 5.46
C ARG A 93 22.89 -3.64 6.04
N GLU A 94 22.00 -2.65 5.96
CA GLU A 94 20.57 -2.68 6.31
C GLU A 94 19.74 -3.58 5.36
N THR A 95 20.25 -4.76 5.01
CA THR A 95 19.73 -5.64 3.96
C THR A 95 18.27 -6.02 4.20
N ALA A 96 17.89 -6.24 5.47
CA ALA A 96 16.51 -6.52 5.85
C ALA A 96 15.57 -5.35 5.51
N VAL A 97 15.99 -4.12 5.84
CA VAL A 97 15.25 -2.88 5.52
C VAL A 97 15.15 -2.70 4.00
N GLU A 98 16.23 -2.94 3.26
CA GLU A 98 16.23 -2.85 1.79
C GLU A 98 15.26 -3.85 1.16
N ARG A 99 15.29 -5.12 1.57
CA ARG A 99 14.42 -6.17 1.03
C ARG A 99 12.95 -5.92 1.37
N LEU A 100 12.66 -5.50 2.60
CA LEU A 100 11.32 -5.08 2.99
C LEU A 100 10.84 -3.93 2.10
N SER A 101 11.65 -2.88 2.00
CA SER A 101 11.28 -1.67 1.26
C SER A 101 11.11 -1.91 -0.25
N ALA A 102 11.86 -2.87 -0.79
CA ALA A 102 11.83 -3.28 -2.18
C ALA A 102 10.56 -4.05 -2.56
N VAL A 103 9.96 -4.80 -1.63
CA VAL A 103 8.81 -5.68 -1.87
C VAL A 103 7.50 -5.00 -1.50
N TYR A 104 7.42 -4.47 -0.27
CA TYR A 104 6.16 -4.07 0.34
C TYR A 104 5.78 -2.64 -0.03
N SER A 105 4.61 -2.48 -0.65
CA SER A 105 4.07 -1.19 -1.09
C SER A 105 3.16 -0.54 -0.03
N ASN A 106 3.06 0.78 -0.11
CA ASN A 106 2.14 1.60 0.67
C ASN A 106 0.69 1.47 0.18
N CYS A 107 0.19 0.25 0.07
CA CYS A 107 -1.12 -0.07 -0.49
C CYS A 107 -2.28 0.47 0.36
N GLY A 108 -2.12 0.60 1.68
CA GLY A 108 -3.15 1.20 2.54
C GLY A 108 -3.29 2.71 2.34
N PHE A 109 -2.19 3.47 2.37
CA PHE A 109 -2.26 4.93 2.28
C PHE A 109 -2.31 5.44 0.83
N MET A 110 -1.62 4.76 -0.10
CA MET A 110 -1.50 5.19 -1.49
C MET A 110 -2.27 4.27 -2.45
N GLY A 111 -2.27 2.96 -2.21
CA GLY A 111 -3.00 2.01 -3.05
C GLY A 111 -4.51 2.22 -3.03
N ILE A 112 -5.13 2.37 -1.85
CA ILE A 112 -6.58 2.58 -1.71
C ILE A 112 -7.04 3.81 -2.50
N PRO A 113 -6.47 5.02 -2.34
CA PRO A 113 -6.87 6.17 -3.15
C PRO A 113 -6.71 5.98 -4.66
N LEU A 114 -5.60 5.39 -5.11
CA LEU A 114 -5.32 5.19 -6.54
C LEU A 114 -6.32 4.23 -7.18
N VAL A 115 -6.56 3.09 -6.52
CA VAL A 115 -7.49 2.08 -7.00
C VAL A 115 -8.92 2.59 -6.93
N LYS A 116 -9.32 3.27 -5.85
CA LYS A 116 -10.66 3.88 -5.72
C LYS A 116 -10.90 4.94 -6.79
N ALA A 117 -9.90 5.76 -7.12
CA ALA A 117 -10.04 6.79 -8.14
C ALA A 117 -10.28 6.21 -9.55
N LEU A 118 -9.69 5.07 -9.87
CA LEU A 118 -9.82 4.43 -11.18
C LEU A 118 -11.00 3.48 -11.31
N LEU A 119 -11.21 2.65 -10.30
CA LEU A 119 -12.12 1.50 -10.34
C LEU A 119 -13.25 1.61 -9.32
N GLY A 120 -13.36 2.73 -8.60
CA GLY A 120 -14.34 2.92 -7.55
C GLY A 120 -14.20 1.90 -6.41
N TYR A 121 -15.31 1.61 -5.75
CA TYR A 121 -15.36 0.60 -4.68
C TYR A 121 -15.13 -0.83 -5.18
N GLU A 122 -15.27 -1.10 -6.48
CA GLU A 122 -14.93 -2.41 -7.06
C GLU A 122 -13.45 -2.73 -6.95
N GLY A 123 -12.61 -1.78 -7.37
CA GLY A 123 -11.18 -1.95 -7.21
C GLY A 123 -10.79 -2.05 -5.74
N VAL A 124 -11.42 -1.27 -4.85
CA VAL A 124 -11.16 -1.38 -3.40
C VAL A 124 -11.54 -2.77 -2.89
N PHE A 125 -12.64 -3.35 -3.37
CA PHE A 125 -13.07 -4.71 -3.02
C PHE A 125 -12.00 -5.73 -3.43
N TYR A 126 -11.48 -5.66 -4.66
CA TYR A 126 -10.36 -6.51 -5.10
C TYR A 126 -9.07 -6.24 -4.31
N LEU A 127 -8.77 -4.97 -4.03
CA LEU A 127 -7.61 -4.56 -3.22
C LEU A 127 -7.62 -5.17 -1.83
N THR A 128 -8.79 -5.52 -1.26
CA THR A 128 -8.85 -6.22 0.03
C THR A 128 -8.14 -7.58 0.00
N ALA A 129 -8.18 -8.30 -1.12
CA ALA A 129 -7.42 -9.55 -1.30
C ALA A 129 -5.91 -9.28 -1.33
N PHE A 130 -5.47 -8.24 -2.03
CA PHE A 130 -4.07 -7.82 -2.02
C PHE A 130 -3.62 -7.40 -0.62
N LEU A 131 -4.43 -6.62 0.11
CA LEU A 131 -4.15 -6.21 1.50
C LEU A 131 -4.08 -7.41 2.45
N THR A 132 -4.88 -8.44 2.22
CA THR A 132 -4.84 -9.69 2.99
C THR A 132 -3.49 -10.38 2.79
N VAL A 133 -3.09 -10.59 1.53
CA VAL A 133 -1.78 -11.17 1.21
C VAL A 133 -0.64 -10.32 1.75
N PHE A 134 -0.71 -9.00 1.57
CA PHE A 134 0.26 -8.03 2.11
C PHE A 134 0.45 -8.24 3.61
N ASN A 135 -0.63 -8.24 4.39
CA ASN A 135 -0.58 -8.37 5.83
C ASN A 135 -0.06 -9.75 6.24
N LEU A 136 -0.53 -10.83 5.62
CA LEU A 136 -0.02 -12.17 5.90
C LEU A 136 1.50 -12.23 5.68
N LEU A 137 2.01 -11.68 4.57
CA LEU A 137 3.43 -11.73 4.26
C LEU A 137 4.28 -10.77 5.09
N ILE A 138 3.85 -9.52 5.33
CA ILE A 138 4.67 -8.56 6.09
C ILE A 138 4.84 -9.01 7.54
N TRP A 139 3.80 -9.57 8.15
CA TRP A 139 3.85 -10.03 9.54
C TRP A 139 4.45 -11.44 9.69
N THR A 140 4.63 -12.21 8.62
CA THR A 140 5.34 -13.49 8.65
C THR A 140 6.77 -13.36 8.11
N HIS A 141 6.90 -13.26 6.79
CA HIS A 141 8.17 -13.10 6.09
C HIS A 141 8.88 -11.80 6.50
N GLY A 142 8.15 -10.69 6.64
CA GLY A 142 8.75 -9.42 6.98
C GLY A 142 9.37 -9.39 8.38
N ILE A 143 8.64 -9.88 9.39
CA ILE A 143 9.18 -10.08 10.74
C ILE A 143 10.38 -11.02 10.72
N MET A 144 10.23 -12.21 10.14
CA MET A 144 11.32 -13.20 10.05
C MET A 144 12.57 -12.62 9.38
N SER A 145 12.40 -11.78 8.36
CA SER A 145 13.52 -11.14 7.65
C SER A 145 14.27 -10.13 8.51
N VAL A 146 13.61 -9.51 9.49
CA VAL A 146 14.17 -8.47 10.35
C VAL A 146 14.73 -9.04 11.65
N THR A 147 13.99 -9.94 12.30
CA THR A 147 14.35 -10.52 13.60
C THR A 147 15.17 -11.79 13.49
N GLY A 148 15.12 -12.48 12.34
CA GLY A 148 15.69 -13.82 12.18
C GLY A 148 14.93 -14.91 12.95
N SER A 149 13.84 -14.57 13.64
CA SER A 149 13.04 -15.48 14.45
C SER A 149 11.63 -15.63 13.87
N ARG A 150 11.09 -16.85 13.94
CA ARG A 150 9.68 -17.12 13.67
C ARG A 150 8.93 -16.98 14.98
N ASP A 151 8.26 -15.85 15.17
CA ASP A 151 7.33 -15.69 16.30
C ASP A 151 5.90 -15.98 15.83
N PRO A 152 5.27 -17.09 16.24
CA PRO A 152 3.87 -17.37 15.89
C PRO A 152 2.89 -16.34 16.44
N ARG A 153 3.26 -15.53 17.45
CA ARG A 153 2.42 -14.42 17.96
C ARG A 153 2.28 -13.29 16.95
N SER A 154 3.19 -13.17 15.98
CA SER A 154 3.08 -12.21 14.88
C SER A 154 1.83 -12.41 14.02
N LEU A 155 1.40 -13.66 13.82
CA LEU A 155 0.16 -13.99 13.12
C LEU A 155 -1.07 -13.52 13.90
N LEU A 156 -1.01 -13.56 15.23
CA LEU A 156 -2.08 -13.04 16.07
C LEU A 156 -2.22 -11.51 15.93
N HIS A 157 -1.12 -10.80 15.69
CA HIS A 157 -1.15 -9.37 15.38
C HIS A 157 -1.86 -9.07 14.05
N VAL A 158 -1.67 -9.91 13.02
CA VAL A 158 -2.40 -9.79 11.75
C VAL A 158 -3.89 -9.90 11.97
N LEU A 159 -4.32 -10.95 12.68
CA LEU A 159 -5.73 -11.25 12.91
C LEU A 159 -6.42 -10.22 13.79
N ARG A 160 -5.66 -9.42 14.54
CA ARG A 160 -6.18 -8.32 15.37
C ARG A 160 -6.15 -6.96 14.66
N SER A 161 -5.59 -6.88 13.45
CA SER A 161 -5.59 -5.63 12.68
C SER A 161 -7.02 -5.24 12.32
N PRO A 162 -7.51 -4.04 12.68
CA PRO A 162 -8.87 -3.61 12.35
C PRO A 162 -9.18 -3.69 10.85
N ALA A 163 -8.20 -3.41 9.99
CA ALA A 163 -8.36 -3.49 8.54
C ALA A 163 -8.58 -4.94 8.07
N ILE A 164 -7.95 -5.91 8.73
CA ILE A 164 -8.15 -7.34 8.45
C ILE A 164 -9.47 -7.82 9.04
N LEU A 165 -9.86 -7.34 10.22
CA LEU A 165 -11.16 -7.66 10.84
C LEU A 165 -12.35 -7.08 10.08
N ALA A 166 -12.16 -5.98 9.35
CA ALA A 166 -13.19 -5.43 8.47
C ALA A 166 -13.52 -6.35 7.28
N ILE A 167 -12.58 -7.18 6.83
CA ILE A 167 -12.78 -8.10 5.71
C ILE A 167 -13.81 -9.21 6.02
N PRO A 168 -13.70 -10.00 7.11
CA PRO A 168 -14.73 -10.98 7.45
C PRO A 168 -16.06 -10.32 7.79
N LEU A 169 -16.07 -9.15 8.43
CA LEU A 169 -17.30 -8.41 8.66
C LEU A 169 -17.97 -7.99 7.33
N GLY A 170 -17.18 -7.46 6.40
CA GLY A 170 -17.62 -7.12 5.05
C GLY A 170 -18.11 -8.34 4.27
N MET A 171 -17.41 -9.46 4.34
CA MET A 171 -17.84 -10.72 3.71
C MET A 171 -19.18 -11.20 4.27
N ILE A 172 -19.41 -11.10 5.58
CA ILE A 172 -20.71 -11.44 6.20
C ILE A 172 -21.82 -10.53 5.64
N LEU A 173 -21.58 -9.23 5.51
CA LEU A 173 -22.55 -8.31 4.91
C LEU A 173 -22.81 -8.64 3.44
N PHE A 174 -21.75 -8.92 2.67
CA PHE A 174 -21.80 -9.21 1.24
C PHE A 174 -22.54 -10.53 0.94
N PHE A 175 -22.15 -11.63 1.57
CA PHE A 175 -22.82 -12.93 1.38
C PHE A 175 -24.21 -12.98 2.03
N GLY A 176 -24.39 -12.28 3.16
CA GLY A 176 -25.68 -12.14 3.81
C GLY A 176 -26.64 -11.19 3.08
N ARG A 177 -26.18 -10.50 2.02
CA ARG A 177 -26.94 -9.49 1.28
C ARG A 177 -27.52 -8.40 2.20
N ILE A 178 -26.78 -8.08 3.26
CA ILE A 178 -27.23 -7.12 4.27
C ILE A 178 -26.91 -5.72 3.77
N THR A 179 -27.95 -4.96 3.47
CA THR A 179 -27.83 -3.56 3.09
C THR A 179 -27.81 -2.67 4.34
N LEU A 180 -26.83 -1.78 4.43
CA LEU A 180 -26.78 -0.75 5.47
C LEU A 180 -27.90 0.28 5.22
N PRO A 181 -28.57 0.80 6.27
CA PRO A 181 -29.48 1.92 6.15
C PRO A 181 -28.78 3.16 5.57
N GLY A 182 -29.51 3.97 4.79
CA GLY A 182 -28.95 5.13 4.08
C GLY A 182 -28.10 6.05 4.96
N PHE A 183 -28.64 6.50 6.11
CA PHE A 183 -27.92 7.38 7.03
C PHE A 183 -26.59 6.77 7.54
N LEU A 184 -26.54 5.46 7.74
CA LEU A 184 -25.33 4.76 8.21
C LEU A 184 -24.30 4.69 7.08
N SER A 185 -24.73 4.33 5.87
CA SER A 185 -23.85 4.31 4.70
C SER A 185 -23.25 5.69 4.40
N GLU A 186 -24.05 6.75 4.46
CA GLU A 186 -23.59 8.14 4.27
C GLU A 186 -22.60 8.57 5.36
N THR A 187 -22.87 8.21 6.62
CA THR A 187 -21.96 8.50 7.74
C THR A 187 -20.61 7.82 7.54
N LEU A 188 -20.63 6.54 7.16
CA LEU A 188 -19.42 5.78 6.89
C LEU A 188 -18.67 6.33 5.67
N GLU A 189 -19.37 6.77 4.62
CA GLU A 189 -18.78 7.44 3.45
C GLU A 189 -18.05 8.73 3.83
N GLN A 190 -18.58 9.54 4.75
CA GLN A 190 -17.87 10.73 5.22
C GLN A 190 -16.57 10.37 5.93
N ILE A 191 -16.58 9.32 6.76
CA ILE A 191 -15.36 8.84 7.42
C ILE A 191 -14.37 8.28 6.38
N ALA A 192 -14.84 7.49 5.43
CA ALA A 192 -14.05 6.97 4.33
C ALA A 192 -13.46 8.08 3.43
N GLY A 193 -14.16 9.20 3.27
CA GLY A 193 -13.71 10.38 2.56
C GLY A 193 -12.47 11.03 3.15
N MET A 194 -12.21 10.83 4.46
CA MET A 194 -10.99 11.30 5.12
C MET A 194 -9.73 10.51 4.71
N ASN A 195 -9.87 9.37 4.03
CA ASN A 195 -8.76 8.47 3.75
C ASN A 195 -7.61 9.16 3.02
N THR A 196 -7.86 9.67 1.81
CA THR A 196 -6.80 10.29 1.00
C THR A 196 -6.17 11.50 1.69
N PRO A 197 -6.94 12.49 2.22
CA PRO A 197 -6.34 13.64 2.88
C PRO A 197 -5.48 13.28 4.10
N LEU A 198 -6.01 12.47 5.03
CA LEU A 198 -5.25 12.12 6.24
C LEU A 198 -4.04 11.25 5.91
N ALA A 199 -4.18 10.28 5.00
CA ALA A 199 -3.09 9.43 4.57
C ALA A 199 -1.95 10.25 3.94
N MET A 200 -2.28 11.20 3.07
CA MET A 200 -1.28 12.03 2.39
C MET A 200 -0.65 13.07 3.32
N LEU A 201 -1.42 13.65 4.26
CA LEU A 201 -0.86 14.52 5.31
C LEU A 201 0.15 13.78 6.18
N VAL A 202 -0.18 12.56 6.60
CA VAL A 202 0.73 11.68 7.36
C VAL A 202 1.98 11.37 6.55
N ALA A 203 1.83 10.94 5.28
CA ALA A 203 2.97 10.65 4.41
C ALA A 203 3.89 11.87 4.26
N GLY A 204 3.32 13.06 4.03
CA GLY A 204 4.06 14.32 3.98
C GLY A 204 4.79 14.65 5.28
N ALA A 205 4.11 14.54 6.42
CA ALA A 205 4.74 14.78 7.71
C ALA A 205 5.89 13.78 7.99
N THR A 206 5.74 12.50 7.63
CA THR A 206 6.80 11.49 7.73
C THR A 206 8.00 11.81 6.83
N ILE A 207 7.76 12.35 5.62
CA ILE A 207 8.84 12.83 4.74
C ILE A 207 9.57 14.01 5.40
N ALA A 208 8.85 14.92 6.05
CA ALA A 208 9.43 16.07 6.73
C ALA A 208 10.17 15.72 8.03
N GLN A 209 9.76 14.65 8.72
CA GLN A 209 10.48 14.06 9.86
C GLN A 209 11.83 13.47 9.44
N GLY A 210 11.88 12.88 8.23
CA GLY A 210 13.08 12.27 7.70
C GLY A 210 14.13 13.30 7.26
N SER A 211 15.38 12.86 7.22
CA SER A 211 16.50 13.65 6.70
C SER A 211 16.51 13.65 5.16
N LEU A 212 15.57 14.37 4.53
CA LEU A 212 15.44 14.39 3.06
C LEU A 212 16.75 14.74 2.34
N LYS A 213 17.54 15.66 2.91
CA LYS A 213 18.87 16.01 2.39
C LYS A 213 19.82 14.81 2.38
N GLN A 214 19.82 14.00 3.42
CA GLN A 214 20.63 12.79 3.47
C GLN A 214 20.08 11.71 2.53
N ALA A 215 18.75 11.58 2.44
CA ALA A 215 18.08 10.67 1.50
C ALA A 215 18.55 10.92 0.05
N LEU A 216 18.60 12.20 -0.34
CA LEU A 216 19.00 12.62 -1.68
C LEU A 216 20.47 12.31 -2.02
N LEU A 217 21.33 12.20 -1.01
CA LEU A 217 22.76 11.92 -1.19
C LEU A 217 23.08 10.42 -1.28
N GLN A 218 22.17 9.56 -0.83
CA GLN A 218 22.41 8.13 -0.76
C GLN A 218 22.00 7.41 -2.05
N LYS A 219 22.98 7.09 -2.91
CA LYS A 219 22.77 6.34 -4.18
C LYS A 219 21.98 5.04 -4.01
N ARG A 220 22.15 4.35 -2.87
CA ARG A 220 21.49 3.07 -2.59
C ARG A 220 19.98 3.22 -2.41
N VAL A 221 19.51 4.34 -1.85
CA VAL A 221 18.09 4.65 -1.69
C VAL A 221 17.37 4.66 -3.04
N TYR A 222 17.96 5.32 -4.05
CA TYR A 222 17.41 5.35 -5.41
C TYR A 222 17.38 3.97 -6.07
N LEU A 223 18.36 3.11 -5.79
CA LEU A 223 18.38 1.74 -6.32
C LEU A 223 17.18 0.94 -5.77
N ILE A 224 16.91 1.04 -4.46
CA ILE A 224 15.78 0.34 -3.85
C ILE A 224 14.45 0.96 -4.30
N ALA A 225 14.36 2.28 -4.40
CA ALA A 225 13.17 2.96 -4.94
C ALA A 225 12.91 2.56 -6.41
N GLY A 226 13.94 2.52 -7.26
CA GLY A 226 13.81 2.07 -8.65
C GLY A 226 13.40 0.59 -8.77
N TYR A 227 13.93 -0.27 -7.90
CA TYR A 227 13.46 -1.66 -7.79
C TYR A 227 11.95 -1.69 -7.48
N LYS A 228 11.50 -0.93 -6.49
CA LYS A 228 10.09 -0.95 -6.07
C LYS A 228 9.17 -0.34 -7.13
N LEU A 229 9.54 0.80 -7.70
CA LEU A 229 8.66 1.59 -8.57
C LEU A 229 8.67 1.15 -10.04
N LEU A 230 9.74 0.49 -10.49
CA LEU A 230 9.87 0.06 -11.88
C LEU A 230 9.88 -1.46 -11.97
N LEU A 231 10.81 -2.13 -11.27
CA LEU A 231 10.99 -3.57 -11.45
C LEU A 231 9.80 -4.38 -10.93
N MET A 232 9.21 -4.02 -9.78
CA MET A 232 8.04 -4.73 -9.25
C MET A 232 6.79 -4.64 -10.14
N PRO A 233 6.33 -3.46 -10.59
CA PRO A 233 5.19 -3.41 -11.51
C PRO A 233 5.50 -4.05 -12.86
N LEU A 234 6.70 -3.87 -13.43
CA LEU A 234 7.07 -4.51 -14.69
C LEU A 234 7.14 -6.04 -14.59
N LEU A 235 7.65 -6.57 -13.48
CA LEU A 235 7.61 -7.99 -13.17
C LEU A 235 6.16 -8.49 -13.12
N THR A 236 5.30 -7.78 -12.38
CA THR A 236 3.87 -8.12 -12.24
C THR A 236 3.15 -8.12 -13.59
N ILE A 237 3.38 -7.08 -14.40
CA ILE A 237 2.85 -6.99 -15.77
C ILE A 237 3.37 -8.17 -16.60
N GLY A 238 4.68 -8.38 -16.65
CA GLY A 238 5.31 -9.45 -17.45
C GLY A 238 4.84 -10.85 -17.07
N MET A 239 4.47 -11.08 -15.82
CA MET A 239 3.95 -12.37 -15.36
C MET A 239 2.50 -12.62 -15.78
N PHE A 240 1.67 -11.56 -15.89
CA PHE A 240 0.22 -11.73 -15.99
C PHE A 240 -0.42 -11.13 -17.25
N PHE A 241 0.29 -10.35 -18.06
CA PHE A 241 -0.28 -9.66 -19.23
C PHE A 241 -0.91 -10.60 -20.27
N ALA A 242 -0.42 -11.85 -20.36
CA ALA A 242 -0.93 -12.85 -21.30
C ALA A 242 -2.08 -13.70 -20.74
N LEU A 243 -2.42 -13.54 -19.46
CA LEU A 243 -3.52 -14.27 -18.84
C LEU A 243 -4.85 -13.58 -19.16
N PRO A 244 -5.93 -14.32 -19.47
CA PRO A 244 -7.25 -13.76 -19.72
C PRO A 244 -7.92 -13.34 -18.41
N LEU A 245 -7.43 -12.27 -17.80
CA LEU A 245 -7.89 -11.74 -16.52
C LEU A 245 -8.89 -10.60 -16.72
N ASP A 246 -9.75 -10.40 -15.73
CA ASP A 246 -10.57 -9.20 -15.67
C ASP A 246 -9.67 -7.94 -15.54
N PRO A 247 -9.86 -6.90 -16.36
CA PRO A 247 -9.02 -5.70 -16.33
C PRO A 247 -8.96 -5.04 -14.95
N ALA A 248 -10.06 -5.05 -14.19
CA ALA A 248 -10.08 -4.45 -12.85
C ALA A 248 -9.21 -5.24 -11.87
N VAL A 249 -9.15 -6.58 -12.01
CA VAL A 249 -8.24 -7.43 -11.22
C VAL A 249 -6.79 -7.14 -11.57
N PHE A 250 -6.46 -7.17 -12.86
CA PHE A 250 -5.10 -6.95 -13.34
C PHE A 250 -4.58 -5.55 -12.94
N THR A 251 -5.36 -4.51 -13.21
CA THR A 251 -5.06 -3.12 -12.84
C THR A 251 -4.91 -2.95 -11.33
N THR A 252 -5.77 -3.59 -10.52
CA THR A 252 -5.65 -3.52 -9.05
C THR A 252 -4.33 -4.11 -8.55
N VAL A 253 -3.93 -5.29 -9.03
CA VAL A 253 -2.68 -5.94 -8.61
C VAL A 253 -1.46 -5.14 -9.06
N VAL A 254 -1.43 -4.71 -10.32
CA VAL A 254 -0.30 -3.95 -10.88
C VAL A 254 -0.13 -2.60 -10.18
N LEU A 255 -1.20 -1.83 -9.99
CA LEU A 255 -1.11 -0.54 -9.29
C LEU A 255 -0.70 -0.70 -7.84
N SER A 256 -1.19 -1.74 -7.18
CA SER A 256 -0.81 -2.03 -5.80
C SER A 256 0.66 -2.42 -5.69
N MET A 257 1.23 -3.09 -6.70
CA MET A 257 2.67 -3.37 -6.78
C MET A 257 3.49 -2.14 -7.16
N ALA A 258 2.93 -1.22 -7.96
CA ALA A 258 3.54 0.04 -8.40
C ALA A 258 3.58 1.14 -7.34
N ALA A 259 2.72 1.06 -6.31
CA ALA A 259 2.72 2.00 -5.20
C ALA A 259 4.11 2.06 -4.51
N PRO A 260 4.51 3.21 -3.95
CA PRO A 260 5.83 3.36 -3.32
C PRO A 260 6.01 2.46 -2.11
N THR A 261 7.22 2.42 -1.56
CA THR A 261 7.53 1.63 -0.35
C THR A 261 6.55 1.93 0.78
N ALA A 262 6.15 0.91 1.55
CA ALA A 262 5.24 1.06 2.67
C ALA A 262 5.85 1.88 3.81
N ILE A 263 5.09 2.83 4.37
CA ILE A 263 5.45 3.49 5.64
C ILE A 263 5.62 2.48 6.78
N THR A 264 4.90 1.35 6.70
CA THR A 264 5.01 0.22 7.61
C THR A 264 6.44 -0.33 7.69
N CYS A 265 7.24 -0.26 6.61
CA CYS A 265 8.65 -0.68 6.66
C CYS A 265 9.46 0.18 7.64
N THR A 266 9.20 1.48 7.71
CA THR A 266 9.82 2.39 8.68
C THR A 266 9.39 2.04 10.10
N LEU A 267 8.09 1.77 10.32
CA LEU A 267 7.59 1.34 11.62
C LEU A 267 8.24 0.02 12.08
N PHE A 268 8.39 -0.96 11.17
CA PHE A 268 9.07 -2.22 11.45
C PHE A 268 10.53 -2.00 11.82
N ALA A 269 11.22 -1.07 11.14
CA ALA A 269 12.60 -0.74 11.46
C ALA A 269 12.72 -0.14 12.87
N VAL A 270 11.80 0.75 13.26
CA VAL A 270 11.75 1.31 14.63
C VAL A 270 11.49 0.21 15.68
N GLN A 271 10.50 -0.66 15.46
CA GLN A 271 10.09 -1.66 16.44
C GLN A 271 11.11 -2.77 16.67
N ASN A 272 12.05 -2.97 15.75
CA ASN A 272 13.02 -4.06 15.79
C ASN A 272 14.47 -3.56 15.82
N ASP A 273 14.66 -2.32 16.31
CA ASP A 273 15.97 -1.66 16.46
C ASP A 273 16.85 -1.76 15.20
N LYS A 274 16.26 -1.53 14.03
CA LYS A 274 16.96 -1.38 12.75
C LYS A 274 17.06 0.09 12.36
N ASN A 275 17.71 0.38 11.23
CA ASN A 275 17.88 1.74 10.75
C ASN A 275 16.58 2.33 10.19
N ALA A 276 15.77 2.90 11.09
CA ALA A 276 14.52 3.57 10.79
C ALA A 276 14.70 4.83 9.94
N GLU A 277 15.81 5.55 10.13
CA GLU A 277 16.13 6.71 9.31
C GLU A 277 16.29 6.31 7.84
N TYR A 278 17.06 5.25 7.57
CA TYR A 278 17.25 4.72 6.22
C TYR A 278 15.94 4.20 5.59
N ALA A 279 15.09 3.50 6.37
CA ALA A 279 13.76 3.09 5.91
C ALA A 279 12.89 4.29 5.51
N SER A 280 12.90 5.35 6.33
CA SER A 280 12.21 6.61 6.05
C SER A 280 12.74 7.31 4.80
N GLN A 281 14.06 7.27 4.57
CA GLN A 281 14.67 7.82 3.35
C GLN A 281 14.20 7.08 2.09
N ILE A 282 14.11 5.74 2.12
CA ILE A 282 13.56 4.95 1.00
C ILE A 282 12.07 5.24 0.79
N PHE A 283 11.29 5.31 1.87
CA PHE A 283 9.89 5.72 1.81
C PHE A 283 9.73 7.10 1.14
N ALA A 284 10.51 8.10 1.57
CA ALA A 284 10.41 9.45 1.06
C ALA A 284 10.77 9.54 -0.43
N ILE A 285 11.92 8.98 -0.83
CA ILE A 285 12.35 8.99 -2.23
C ILE A 285 11.37 8.21 -3.11
N SER A 286 10.95 7.01 -2.70
CA SER A 286 9.98 6.25 -3.48
C SER A 286 8.63 6.95 -3.59
N THR A 287 8.16 7.62 -2.53
CA THR A 287 6.91 8.38 -2.58
C THR A 287 6.99 9.54 -3.56
N VAL A 288 8.07 10.33 -3.53
CA VAL A 288 8.26 11.45 -4.48
C VAL A 288 8.39 10.94 -5.91
N PHE A 289 9.20 9.89 -6.15
CA PHE A 289 9.37 9.35 -7.51
C PHE A 289 8.10 8.64 -8.02
N SER A 290 7.26 8.10 -7.13
CA SER A 290 6.00 7.47 -7.53
C SER A 290 5.06 8.43 -8.24
N LEU A 291 5.22 9.73 -8.03
CA LEU A 291 4.45 10.76 -8.72
C LEU A 291 4.68 10.76 -10.23
N LEU A 292 5.85 10.30 -10.68
CA LEU A 292 6.18 10.16 -12.09
C LEU A 292 5.93 8.73 -12.57
N THR A 293 6.25 7.72 -11.75
CA THR A 293 6.16 6.32 -12.19
C THR A 293 4.73 5.80 -12.25
N LEU A 294 3.82 6.27 -11.38
CA LEU A 294 2.42 5.82 -11.38
C LEU A 294 1.66 6.21 -12.65
N PRO A 295 1.73 7.46 -13.15
CA PRO A 295 1.17 7.79 -14.46
C PRO A 295 1.75 6.95 -15.60
N VAL A 296 3.06 6.66 -15.58
CA VAL A 296 3.72 5.81 -16.59
C VAL A 296 3.18 4.37 -16.54
N VAL A 297 3.02 3.80 -15.34
CA VAL A 297 2.37 2.48 -15.19
C VAL A 297 0.93 2.53 -15.71
N GLY A 298 0.21 3.63 -15.49
CA GLY A 298 -1.10 3.88 -16.08
C GLY A 298 -1.10 3.85 -17.61
N VAL A 299 -0.09 4.44 -18.26
CA VAL A 299 0.06 4.38 -19.73
C VAL A 299 0.28 2.93 -20.19
N LEU A 300 1.13 2.18 -19.48
CA LEU A 300 1.39 0.78 -19.81
C LEU A 300 0.14 -0.09 -19.67
N LEU A 301 -0.62 0.07 -18.59
CA LEU A 301 -1.88 -0.64 -18.39
C LEU A 301 -2.87 -0.31 -19.51
N GLU A 302 -3.00 0.96 -19.89
CA GLU A 302 -3.94 1.39 -20.94
C GLU A 302 -3.54 0.88 -22.33
N ALA A 303 -2.24 0.64 -22.55
CA ALA A 303 -1.73 0.04 -23.78
C ALA A 303 -1.93 -1.48 -23.86
N ILE A 304 -2.00 -2.17 -22.72
CA ILE A 304 -2.21 -3.63 -22.65
C ILE A 304 -3.70 -3.98 -22.76
N GLU A 305 -4.58 -3.12 -22.27
CA GLU A 305 -6.04 -3.32 -22.31
C GLU A 305 -6.69 -3.01 -23.67
N LYS A 306 -5.93 -2.46 -24.64
CA LYS A 306 -6.36 -2.16 -26.01
C LYS A 306 -6.04 -3.30 -26.97
#